data_AF-A0A5B0GR87-F1
#
_entry.id   AF-A0A5B0GR87-F1
#
_cell.length_a   1.000
_cell.length_b   1.000
_cell.length_c   1.000
_cell.angle_alpha   90.00
_cell.angle_beta   90.00
_cell.angle_gamma   90.00
#
_symmetry.space_group_name_H-M   'P 1'
#
loop_
_entity.id
_entity.type
_entity.pdbx_description
1 polymer ?
#
loop_
_entity_poly.entity_id
_entity_poly.type
_entity_poly.pdbx_seq_one_letter_code
_entity_poly.pdbx_strand_id
1 'polypeptide(L)'
;MVGKRQTDDRSRCDLEGQDSKFQDVRLLRRFVTVPALDQHGKTIPFACQDWASTNAAYRFPSSDRVSEHAILRGHFNATTRLRCYAEAVRGCRYSGIL
;
A
#
# COMPACT_ATOMS: atom_id res chain seq x y z
N MET A 1 -1.21 -5.41 -31.57
CA MET A 1 -1.00 -4.27 -30.64
C MET A 1 -2.02 -4.39 -29.52
N VAL A 2 -1.66 -4.98 -28.38
CA VAL A 2 -2.57 -5.07 -27.23
C VAL A 2 -2.44 -3.76 -26.46
N GLY A 3 -3.47 -2.92 -26.56
CA GLY A 3 -3.60 -1.72 -25.75
C GLY A 3 -3.48 -2.12 -24.28
N LYS A 4 -2.50 -1.54 -23.58
CA LYS A 4 -2.39 -1.68 -22.14
C LYS A 4 -3.71 -1.16 -21.57
N ARG A 5 -4.55 -2.06 -21.06
CA ARG A 5 -5.55 -1.68 -20.06
C ARG A 5 -4.74 -1.07 -18.94
N GLN A 6 -4.71 0.25 -18.90
CA GLN A 6 -4.25 1.02 -17.78
C GLN A 6 -5.33 0.83 -16.73
N THR A 7 -5.32 -0.34 -16.08
CA THR A 7 -5.99 -0.51 -14.81
C THR A 7 -5.38 0.55 -13.88
N ASP A 8 -6.23 1.15 -13.07
CA ASP A 8 -5.86 2.05 -11.99
C ASP A 8 -4.97 1.27 -11.00
N ASP A 9 -3.73 0.99 -11.40
CA ASP A 9 -2.71 0.20 -10.68
C ASP A 9 -2.09 1.10 -9.62
N ARG A 10 -2.91 1.74 -8.78
CA ARG A 10 -2.40 2.19 -7.49
C ARG A 10 -2.13 0.92 -6.70
N SER A 11 -0.86 0.66 -6.42
CA SER A 11 -0.49 -0.42 -5.53
C SER A 11 -1.22 -0.24 -4.20
N ARG A 12 -1.47 -1.32 -3.48
CA ARG A 12 -2.06 -1.23 -2.13
C ARG A 12 -1.21 -0.28 -1.26
N CYS A 13 0.12 -0.33 -1.41
CA CYS A 13 1.05 0.58 -0.76
C CYS A 13 0.79 2.07 -1.06
N ASP A 14 0.44 2.43 -2.30
CA ASP A 14 0.12 3.82 -2.68
C ASP A 14 -1.16 4.32 -2.01
N LEU A 15 -2.17 3.45 -1.86
CA LEU A 15 -3.42 3.77 -1.18
C LEU A 15 -3.22 3.89 0.34
N GLU A 16 -2.43 3.00 0.92
CA GLU A 16 -2.09 3.02 2.35
C GLU A 16 -1.26 4.25 2.71
N GLY A 17 -0.34 4.64 1.83
CA GLY A 17 0.50 5.82 2.01
C GLY A 17 -0.30 7.13 2.12
N GLN A 18 -1.42 7.26 1.39
CA GLN A 18 -2.24 8.49 1.41
C GLN A 18 -2.83 8.79 2.80
N ASP A 19 -3.07 7.75 3.61
CA ASP A 19 -3.69 7.90 4.93
C ASP A 19 -2.74 7.59 6.10
N SER A 20 -1.52 7.16 5.80
CA SER A 20 -0.48 6.91 6.79
C SER A 20 0.15 8.24 7.23
N LYS A 21 -0.15 8.66 8.47
CA LYS A 21 0.38 9.91 9.03
C LYS A 21 1.69 9.66 9.78
N PHE A 22 2.80 9.71 9.06
CA PHE A 22 4.14 9.69 9.66
C PHE A 22 4.58 11.08 10.12
N GLN A 23 5.48 11.14 11.10
CA GLN A 23 6.06 12.40 11.58
C GLN A 23 6.96 13.09 10.54
N ASP A 24 7.54 12.31 9.62
CA ASP A 24 8.45 12.78 8.56
C ASP A 24 7.98 12.28 7.19
N VAL A 25 7.85 13.18 6.22
CA VAL A 25 7.46 12.88 4.84
C VAL A 25 8.43 11.91 4.13
N ARG A 26 9.69 11.86 4.57
CA ARG A 26 10.69 10.91 4.07
C ARG A 26 10.36 9.48 4.47
N LEU A 27 9.75 9.28 5.65
CA LEU A 27 9.28 7.98 6.09
C LEU A 27 8.11 7.52 5.25
N LEU A 28 7.19 8.42 4.91
CA LEU A 28 6.09 8.10 4.01
C LEU A 28 6.61 7.66 2.62
N ARG A 29 7.56 8.40 2.04
CA ARG A 29 8.17 8.01 0.76
C ARG A 29 8.83 6.64 0.82
N ARG A 30 9.53 6.37 1.92
CA ARG A 30 10.19 5.08 2.15
C ARG A 30 9.17 3.95 2.32
N PHE A 31 8.07 4.18 3.04
CA PHE A 31 6.98 3.22 3.21
C PHE A 31 6.45 2.75 1.85
N VAL A 32 6.16 3.67 0.93
CA VAL A 32 5.65 3.33 -0.40
C VAL A 32 6.71 2.63 -1.29
N THR A 33 7.99 2.89 -1.06
CA THR A 33 9.09 2.37 -1.91
C THR A 33 9.60 1.00 -1.44
N VAL A 34 9.24 0.51 -0.25
CA VAL A 34 9.75 -0.79 0.24
C VAL A 34 9.07 -1.94 -0.52
N PRO A 35 9.79 -2.69 -1.38
CA PRO A 35 9.20 -3.70 -2.27
C PRO A 35 8.61 -4.91 -1.51
N ALA A 36 9.00 -5.10 -0.24
CA ALA A 36 8.48 -6.18 0.59
C ALA A 36 7.00 -6.00 0.98
N LEU A 37 6.46 -4.79 0.94
CA LEU A 37 5.09 -4.52 1.41
C LEU A 37 4.02 -4.96 0.39
N ASP A 38 4.31 -4.90 -0.91
CA ASP A 38 3.41 -5.39 -1.96
C ASP A 38 3.51 -6.91 -2.16
N GLN A 39 4.56 -7.56 -1.65
CA GLN A 39 4.84 -8.97 -1.87
C GLN A 39 4.40 -9.83 -0.68
N HIS A 40 3.08 -10.01 -0.55
CA HIS A 40 2.50 -10.88 0.47
C HIS A 40 2.98 -12.34 0.34
N GLY A 41 3.29 -12.99 1.46
CA GLY A 41 3.64 -14.42 1.53
C GLY A 41 5.11 -14.76 1.18
N LYS A 42 5.93 -13.76 0.86
CA LYS A 42 7.37 -13.93 0.64
C LYS A 42 8.17 -13.39 1.82
N THR A 43 9.36 -13.93 2.04
CA THR A 43 10.28 -13.36 3.03
C THR A 43 10.82 -12.01 2.54
N ILE A 44 11.15 -11.10 3.46
CA ILE A 44 11.68 -9.77 3.14
C ILE A 44 12.89 -9.86 2.18
N PRO A 45 13.91 -10.69 2.41
CA PRO A 45 15.05 -10.80 1.48
C PRO A 45 14.65 -11.26 0.07
N PHE A 46 13.66 -12.15 -0.03
CA PHE A 46 13.19 -12.66 -1.32
C PHE A 46 12.38 -11.61 -2.10
N ALA A 47 11.62 -10.77 -1.40
CA ALA A 47 10.88 -9.67 -2.03
C ALA A 47 11.79 -8.51 -2.45
N CYS A 48 12.85 -8.25 -1.68
CA CYS A 48 13.79 -7.16 -1.87
C CYS A 48 14.82 -7.42 -2.98
N GLN A 49 15.32 -8.65 -3.12
CA GLN A 49 16.33 -9.06 -4.13
C GLN A 49 17.65 -8.27 -4.13
N ASP A 50 17.82 -7.27 -3.26
CA ASP A 50 19.07 -6.56 -3.05
C ASP A 50 19.32 -6.28 -1.56
N TRP A 51 20.59 -6.07 -1.22
CA TRP A 51 21.03 -5.88 0.17
C TRP A 51 20.60 -4.52 0.75
N ALA A 52 20.59 -3.47 -0.07
CA ALA A 52 20.27 -2.13 0.38
C ALA A 52 18.77 -2.00 0.75
N SER A 53 17.88 -2.55 -0.08
CA SER A 53 16.45 -2.59 0.15
C SER A 53 16.08 -3.56 1.27
N THR A 54 16.75 -4.71 1.39
CA THR A 54 16.56 -5.63 2.51
C THR A 54 16.85 -4.92 3.84
N ASN A 55 18.00 -4.24 3.95
CA ASN A 55 18.31 -3.44 5.13
C ASN A 55 17.33 -2.28 5.33
N ALA A 56 16.89 -1.65 4.24
CA ALA A 56 15.93 -0.56 4.33
C ALA A 56 14.58 -1.04 4.87
N ALA A 57 14.12 -2.22 4.45
CA ALA A 57 12.90 -2.86 4.89
C ALA A 57 12.95 -3.23 6.38
N TYR A 58 14.07 -3.76 6.87
CA TYR A 58 14.26 -4.04 8.30
C TYR A 58 14.40 -2.80 9.16
N ARG A 59 15.16 -1.80 8.69
CA ARG A 59 15.38 -0.55 9.44
C ARG A 59 14.16 0.35 9.53
N PHE A 60 13.18 0.16 8.65
CA PHE A 60 11.99 0.99 8.62
C PHE A 60 11.11 0.79 9.88
N PRO A 61 10.62 -0.41 10.20
CA PRO A 61 9.85 -0.65 11.42
C PRO A 61 10.69 -0.59 12.69
N SER A 62 12.02 -0.75 12.61
CA SER A 62 12.90 -0.66 13.78
C SER A 62 13.29 0.77 14.17
N SER A 63 12.74 1.79 13.50
CA SER A 63 13.01 3.19 13.82
C SER A 63 12.01 3.74 14.82
N ASP A 64 12.47 4.38 15.88
CA ASP A 64 11.60 5.03 16.89
C ASP A 64 10.68 6.12 16.31
N ARG A 65 10.99 6.62 15.12
CA ARG A 65 10.20 7.62 14.40
C ARG A 65 9.04 7.02 13.60
N VAL A 66 9.00 5.69 13.47
CA VAL A 66 7.96 4.96 12.77
C VAL A 66 6.99 4.40 13.82
N SER A 67 5.78 4.94 13.82
CA SER A 67 4.71 4.45 14.68
C SER A 67 3.92 3.36 13.96
N GLU A 68 3.71 2.22 14.63
CA GLU A 68 2.83 1.16 14.15
C GLU A 68 1.41 1.66 13.90
N HIS A 69 0.91 2.55 14.76
CA HIS A 69 -0.42 3.15 14.60
C HIS A 69 -0.56 3.92 13.28
N ALA A 70 0.50 4.61 12.85
CA ALA A 70 0.50 5.34 11.58
C ALA A 70 0.39 4.39 10.38
N ILE A 71 1.09 3.25 10.42
CA ILE A 71 1.04 2.20 9.39
C ILE A 71 -0.36 1.57 9.33
N LEU A 72 -0.87 1.11 10.48
CA LEU A 72 -2.16 0.42 10.55
C LEU A 72 -3.33 1.32 10.16
N ARG A 73 -3.28 2.61 10.52
CA ARG A 73 -4.30 3.58 10.11
C ARG A 73 -4.41 3.68 8.59
N GLY A 74 -3.28 3.73 7.88
CA GLY A 74 -3.23 3.71 6.42
C GLY A 74 -3.88 2.45 5.85
N HIS A 75 -3.53 1.30 6.41
CA HIS A 75 -4.04 -0.01 6.02
C HIS A 75 -5.57 -0.14 6.17
N PHE A 76 -6.12 0.25 7.33
CA PHE A 76 -7.56 0.17 7.58
C PHE A 76 -8.36 1.13 6.70
N ASN A 77 -7.84 2.33 6.46
CA ASN A 77 -8.49 3.30 5.58
C ASN A 77 -8.50 2.82 4.12
N ALA A 78 -7.38 2.29 3.63
CA ALA A 78 -7.30 1.71 2.29
C ALA A 78 -8.29 0.54 2.13
N THR A 79 -8.36 -0.36 3.11
CA THR A 79 -9.30 -1.49 3.12
C THR A 79 -10.75 -1.02 3.12
N THR A 80 -11.08 -0.01 3.92
CA THR A 80 -12.42 0.58 3.98
C THR A 80 -12.82 1.20 2.64
N ARG A 81 -11.93 1.99 2.02
CA ARG A 81 -12.17 2.59 0.69
C ARG A 81 -12.42 1.54 -0.38
N LEU A 82 -11.60 0.49 -0.43
CA LEU A 82 -11.78 -0.60 -1.39
C LEU A 82 -13.12 -1.32 -1.21
N ARG A 83 -13.53 -1.55 0.04
CA ARG A 83 -14.82 -2.17 0.34
C ARG A 83 -16.00 -1.27 -0.03
N CYS A 84 -15.96 0.01 0.34
CA CYS A 84 -16.98 0.99 -0.03
C CYS A 84 -17.09 1.14 -1.55
N TYR A 85 -15.97 1.16 -2.27
CA TYR A 85 -15.96 1.18 -3.74
C TYR A 85 -16.62 -0.08 -4.32
N ALA A 86 -16.28 -1.27 -3.81
CA ALA A 86 -16.89 -2.52 -4.26
C ALA A 86 -18.40 -2.59 -3.98
N GLU A 87 -18.86 -2.09 -2.82
CA GLU A 87 -20.28 -2.00 -2.49
C GLU A 87 -21.02 -1.00 -3.37
N ALA A 88 -20.44 0.18 -3.63
CA ALA A 88 -21.01 1.19 -4.53
C ALA A 88 -21.15 0.66 -5.97
N VAL A 89 -20.11 -0.01 -6.50
CA VAL A 89 -20.15 -0.63 -7.83
C VAL A 89 -21.21 -1.73 -7.91
N ARG A 90 -21.36 -2.56 -6.87
CA ARG A 90 -22.44 -3.55 -6.80
C ARG A 90 -23.81 -2.88 -6.77
N GLY A 91 -23.99 -1.85 -5.94
CA GLY A 91 -25.24 -1.07 -5.87
C GLY A 91 -25.62 -0.47 -7.22
N CYS A 92 -24.67 0.13 -7.95
CA CYS A 92 -24.89 0.66 -9.30
C CYS A 92 -25.24 -0.44 -10.31
N ARG A 93 -24.64 -1.63 -10.21
CA ARG A 93 -24.98 -2.79 -11.06
C ARG A 93 -26.40 -3.32 -10.82
N TYR A 94 -26.84 -3.36 -9.56
CA TYR A 94 -28.20 -3.81 -9.22
C TYR A 94 -29.27 -2.73 -9.46
N SER A 95 -28.86 -1.46 -9.57
CA SER A 95 -29.75 -0.32 -9.88
C SER A 95 -29.86 0.01 -11.37
N GLY A 96 -29.10 -0.66 -12.27
CA GLY A 96 -29.21 -0.46 -13.73
C GLY A 96 -28.69 0.90 -14.24
N ILE A 97 -27.75 1.55 -13.55
CA ILE A 97 -27.19 2.86 -13.95
C ILE A 97 -25.87 2.69 -14.74
N LEU A 98 -25.69 1.56 -15.43
CA LEU A 98 -24.59 1.34 -16.38
C LEU A 98 -25.11 0.79 -17.70
#